data_AF-A0A3C2BDW6-F1
#
_entry.id   AF-A0A3C2BDW6-F1
#
_cell.length_a   1.000
_cell.length_b   1.000
_cell.length_c   1.000
_cell.angle_alpha   90.00
_cell.angle_beta   90.00
_cell.angle_gamma   90.00
#
_symmetry.space_group_name_H-M   'P 1'
#
loop_
_entity.id
_entity.type
_entity.pdbx_description
1 polymer ?
#
loop_
_entity_poly.entity_id
_entity_poly.type
_entity_poly.pdbx_seq_one_letter_code
_entity_poly.pdbx_strand_id
1 'polypeptide(L)'
;MNNINGYKLSPAQQSILMAEQYYEGKPVNNICFIVNFPDADIVCLTEAVNDFIEHTQSLRMVVRDMNVALEKAEQYICEYEYEDIPVYSFAERNEEYDEFLKTELTRIID
;
A
#
# COMPACT_ATOMS: atom_id res chain seq x y z
N MET A 1 10.97 -21.74 -8.28
CA MET A 1 11.17 -20.30 -8.03
C MET A 1 11.52 -19.68 -9.36
N ASN A 2 10.59 -18.94 -9.98
CA ASN A 2 10.89 -18.21 -11.21
C ASN A 2 11.90 -17.10 -10.86
N ASN A 3 13.00 -17.04 -11.62
CA ASN A 3 13.99 -15.97 -11.52
C ASN A 3 13.34 -14.68 -12.02
N ILE A 4 12.71 -13.91 -11.12
CA ILE A 4 12.32 -12.54 -11.42
C ILE A 4 13.60 -11.72 -11.35
N ASN A 5 14.17 -11.41 -12.52
CA ASN A 5 15.33 -10.52 -12.64
C ASN A 5 14.94 -9.17 -12.02
N GLY A 6 15.65 -8.79 -10.95
CA GLY A 6 15.45 -7.50 -10.30
C GLY A 6 15.88 -6.35 -11.21
N TYR A 7 15.15 -5.24 -11.13
CA TYR A 7 15.53 -3.98 -11.74
C TYR A 7 16.18 -3.09 -10.68
N LYS A 8 17.12 -2.23 -11.10
CA LYS A 8 17.67 -1.21 -10.20
C LYS A 8 16.61 -0.19 -9.83
N LEU A 9 16.70 0.34 -8.62
CA LEU A 9 15.90 1.50 -8.21
C LEU A 9 16.36 2.74 -8.99
N SER A 10 15.40 3.58 -9.36
CA SER A 10 15.68 4.93 -9.88
C SER A 10 16.28 5.83 -8.78
N PRO A 11 16.93 6.95 -9.13
CA PRO A 11 17.48 7.88 -8.14
C PRO A 11 16.43 8.37 -7.12
N ALA A 12 15.21 8.64 -7.57
CA ALA A 12 14.12 9.06 -6.68
C ALA A 12 13.72 7.93 -5.70
N GLN A 13 13.60 6.69 -6.19
CA GLN A 13 13.31 5.54 -5.33
C GLN A 13 14.44 5.27 -4.33
N GLN A 14 15.70 5.47 -4.70
CA GLN A 14 16.83 5.37 -3.78
C GLN A 14 16.78 6.44 -2.68
N SER A 15 16.41 7.68 -3.03
CA SER A 15 16.22 8.74 -2.03
C SER A 15 15.10 8.41 -1.03
N ILE A 16 13.99 7.83 -1.50
CA ILE A 16 12.92 7.35 -0.60
C ILE A 16 13.42 6.20 0.27
N LEU A 17 14.09 5.19 -0.28
CA LEU A 17 14.64 4.07 0.49
C LEU A 17 15.64 4.55 1.56
N MET A 18 16.49 5.53 1.24
CA MET A 18 17.39 6.13 2.21
C MET A 18 16.64 6.81 3.37
N ALA A 19 15.52 7.48 3.08
CA ALA A 19 14.68 8.09 4.11
C ALA A 19 14.00 7.01 4.98
N GLU A 20 13.47 5.95 4.38
CA GLU A 20 12.89 4.78 5.08
C GLU A 20 13.91 4.10 6.01
N GLN A 21 15.14 3.88 5.53
CA GLN A 21 16.22 3.31 6.34
C GLN A 21 16.63 4.21 7.51
N TYR A 22 16.61 5.53 7.31
CA TYR A 22 16.99 6.49 8.35
C TYR A 22 15.90 6.66 9.42
N TYR A 23 14.63 6.69 9.00
CA TYR A 23 13.46 6.78 9.88
C TYR A 23 12.79 5.41 10.04
N GLU A 24 13.59 4.39 10.37
CA GLU A 24 13.11 3.01 10.45
C GLU A 24 11.88 2.88 11.38
N GLY A 25 10.85 2.21 10.87
CA GLY A 25 9.59 2.01 11.59
C GLY A 25 8.70 3.25 11.67
N LYS A 26 8.99 4.32 10.91
CA LYS A 26 8.14 5.51 10.83
C LYS A 26 7.48 5.65 9.46
N PRO A 27 6.17 5.92 9.39
CA PRO A 27 5.40 5.97 8.14
C PRO A 27 5.56 7.29 7.37
N VAL A 28 6.76 7.86 7.33
CA VAL A 28 7.01 9.24 6.88
C VAL A 28 6.71 9.42 5.38
N ASN A 29 6.91 8.41 4.55
CA ASN A 29 6.69 8.50 3.11
C ASN A 29 5.35 7.88 2.66
N ASN A 30 4.46 7.51 3.59
CA ASN A 30 3.12 7.03 3.23
C ASN A 30 2.27 8.17 2.66
N ILE A 31 1.61 7.92 1.53
CA ILE A 31 0.67 8.85 0.90
C ILE A 31 -0.72 8.22 0.94
N CYS A 32 -1.66 8.92 1.58
CA CYS A 32 -3.04 8.45 1.75
C CYS A 32 -4.04 9.48 1.22
N PHE A 33 -5.15 9.00 0.67
CA PHE A 33 -6.27 9.84 0.25
C PHE A 33 -7.61 9.19 0.62
N ILE A 34 -8.64 10.00 0.79
CA ILE A 34 -10.01 9.55 1.08
C ILE A 34 -10.92 10.14 0.00
N VAL A 35 -11.77 9.28 -0.56
CA VAL A 35 -12.78 9.69 -1.55
C VAL A 35 -14.16 9.37 -0.97
N ASN A 36 -15.06 10.35 -1.03
CA ASN A 36 -16.44 10.19 -0.62
C ASN A 36 -17.33 9.92 -1.82
N PHE A 37 -18.03 8.79 -1.82
CA PHE A 37 -19.04 8.43 -2.81
C PHE A 37 -20.42 8.49 -2.14
N PRO A 38 -21.37 9.27 -2.68
CA PRO A 38 -22.70 9.39 -2.08
C PRO A 38 -23.51 8.09 -2.17
N ASP A 39 -23.37 7.35 -3.27
CA ASP A 39 -23.96 6.04 -3.49
C ASP A 39 -22.90 5.15 -4.16
N ALA A 40 -22.47 4.09 -3.47
CA ALA A 40 -21.47 3.16 -3.98
C ALA A 40 -21.94 1.72 -3.83
N ASP A 41 -21.81 0.94 -4.91
CA ASP A 41 -21.88 -0.51 -4.85
C ASP A 41 -20.50 -1.03 -4.45
N ILE A 42 -20.40 -1.53 -3.21
CA ILE A 42 -19.15 -1.99 -2.64
C ILE A 42 -18.58 -3.20 -3.39
N VAL A 43 -19.42 -4.09 -3.91
CA VAL A 43 -18.96 -5.27 -4.67
C VAL A 43 -18.29 -4.81 -5.95
N CYS A 44 -18.97 -3.94 -6.70
CA CYS A 44 -18.45 -3.36 -7.94
C CYS A 44 -17.16 -2.56 -7.69
N LEU A 45 -17.08 -1.82 -6.59
CA LEU A 45 -15.87 -1.06 -6.24
C LEU A 45 -14.69 -2.00 -5.93
N THR A 46 -14.92 -3.07 -5.16
CA THR A 46 -13.88 -4.05 -4.84
C THR A 46 -13.35 -4.76 -6.09
N GLU A 47 -14.23 -5.12 -7.03
CA GLU A 47 -13.84 -5.68 -8.34
C GLU A 47 -13.02 -4.68 -9.14
N ALA A 48 -13.48 -3.42 -9.23
CA ALA A 48 -12.77 -2.37 -9.97
C ALA A 48 -11.38 -2.06 -9.40
N VAL A 49 -11.21 -2.10 -8.08
CA VAL A 49 -9.89 -1.91 -7.44
C VAL A 49 -8.97 -3.09 -7.76
N ASN A 50 -9.47 -4.32 -7.69
CA ASN A 50 -8.71 -5.51 -8.06
C ASN A 50 -8.28 -5.49 -9.54
N ASP A 51 -9.19 -5.14 -10.45
CA ASP A 51 -8.87 -4.93 -11.86
C ASP A 51 -7.78 -3.86 -12.06
N PHE A 52 -7.84 -2.78 -11.29
CA PHE A 52 -6.82 -1.72 -11.36
C PHE A 52 -5.44 -2.20 -10.88
N ILE A 53 -5.38 -3.00 -9.81
CA ILE A 53 -4.14 -3.62 -9.30
C ILE A 53 -3.55 -4.59 -10.31
N GLU A 54 -4.38 -5.45 -10.93
CA GLU A 54 -3.94 -6.40 -11.94
C GLU A 54 -3.26 -5.69 -13.12
N HIS A 55 -3.86 -4.62 -13.63
CA HIS A 55 -3.42 -3.93 -14.83
C HIS A 55 -2.37 -2.83 -14.58
N THR A 56 -2.09 -2.48 -13.32
CA THR A 56 -1.15 -1.42 -12.95
C THR A 56 0.08 -1.98 -12.23
N GLN A 57 1.15 -2.22 -12.99
CA GLN A 57 2.37 -2.85 -12.48
C GLN A 57 3.00 -2.16 -11.26
N SER A 58 2.93 -0.82 -11.18
CA SER A 58 3.50 -0.08 -10.05
C SER A 58 2.85 -0.39 -8.70
N LEU A 59 1.59 -0.86 -8.69
CA LEU A 59 0.91 -1.30 -7.47
C LEU A 59 1.37 -2.69 -7.01
N ARG A 60 1.97 -3.46 -7.92
CA ARG A 60 2.54 -4.80 -7.65
C ARG A 60 4.06 -4.78 -7.55
N MET A 61 4.65 -3.61 -7.44
CA MET A 61 6.09 -3.42 -7.37
C MET A 61 6.58 -3.60 -5.95
N VAL A 62 7.59 -4.46 -5.77
CA VAL A 62 8.18 -4.78 -4.47
C VAL A 62 9.68 -4.48 -4.50
N VAL A 63 10.18 -3.81 -3.45
CA VAL A 63 11.62 -3.63 -3.21
C VAL A 63 12.13 -4.85 -2.45
N ARG A 64 13.09 -5.55 -3.04
CA ARG A 64 13.80 -6.68 -2.42
C ARG A 64 14.86 -6.15 -1.46
N ASP A 65 14.83 -6.67 -0.24
CA ASP A 65 15.83 -6.45 0.80
C ASP A 65 16.08 -4.96 1.10
N MET A 66 15.20 -4.34 1.89
CA MET A 66 15.27 -2.90 2.18
C MET A 66 16.45 -2.50 3.09
N ASN A 67 17.22 -3.46 3.61
CA ASN A 67 18.34 -3.22 4.53
C ASN A 67 19.72 -3.36 3.88
N VAL A 68 19.78 -3.34 2.54
CA VAL A 68 21.04 -3.33 1.79
C VAL A 68 21.47 -1.91 1.42
N ALA A 69 22.73 -1.80 1.04
CA ALA A 69 23.26 -0.60 0.42
C ALA A 69 22.46 -0.24 -0.85
N LEU A 70 22.16 1.05 -1.05
CA LEU A 70 21.21 1.55 -2.06
C LEU A 70 21.51 1.05 -3.48
N GLU A 71 22.79 0.85 -3.82
CA GLU A 71 23.24 0.38 -5.13
C GLU A 71 22.96 -1.11 -5.39
N LYS A 72 22.67 -1.86 -4.33
CA LYS A 72 22.32 -3.29 -4.36
C LYS A 72 20.82 -3.55 -4.19
N ALA A 73 20.05 -2.54 -3.82
CA ALA A 73 18.61 -2.66 -3.74
C ALA A 73 18.03 -2.93 -5.14
N GLU A 74 17.13 -3.90 -5.21
CA GLU A 74 16.46 -4.30 -6.44
C GLU A 74 14.95 -4.19 -6.25
N GLN A 75 14.23 -3.92 -7.33
CA GLN A 75 12.77 -3.97 -7.36
C GLN A 75 12.31 -4.99 -8.39
N TYR A 76 11.12 -5.54 -8.19
CA TYR A 76 10.50 -6.45 -9.14
C TYR A 76 8.99 -6.31 -9.10
N ILE A 77 8.32 -6.83 -10.12
CA ILE A 77 6.86 -6.86 -10.19
C ILE A 77 6.41 -8.25 -9.76
N CYS A 78 5.58 -8.33 -8.71
CA CYS A 78 4.90 -9.56 -8.31
C CYS A 78 3.80 -9.91 -9.31
N GLU A 79 3.50 -11.19 -9.46
CA GLU A 79 2.28 -11.61 -10.16
C GLU A 79 1.05 -11.09 -9.41
N TYR A 80 -0.04 -10.89 -10.14
CA TYR A 80 -1.29 -10.45 -9.53
C TYR A 80 -1.92 -11.59 -8.72
N GLU A 81 -2.38 -11.25 -7.53
CA GLU A 81 -3.24 -12.07 -6.68
C GLU A 81 -4.42 -11.19 -6.25
N TYR A 82 -5.61 -11.79 -6.14
CA TYR A 82 -6.80 -11.06 -5.73
C TYR A 82 -6.66 -10.58 -4.29
N GLU A 83 -6.86 -9.29 -4.07
CA GLU A 83 -6.78 -8.63 -2.77
C GLU A 83 -8.15 -8.63 -2.09
N ASP A 84 -8.20 -9.18 -0.87
CA ASP A 84 -9.37 -9.12 0.00
C ASP A 84 -9.41 -7.75 0.70
N ILE A 85 -10.06 -6.79 0.06
CA ILE A 85 -10.13 -5.40 0.54
C ILE A 85 -11.07 -5.32 1.75
N PRO A 86 -10.60 -4.85 2.92
CA PRO A 86 -11.42 -4.81 4.11
C PRO A 86 -12.55 -3.78 3.97
N VAL A 87 -13.79 -4.24 4.21
CA VAL A 87 -14.98 -3.40 4.20
C VAL A 87 -15.50 -3.24 5.62
N TYR A 88 -15.58 -2.01 6.08
CA TYR A 88 -16.15 -1.66 7.39
C TYR A 88 -17.51 -0.97 7.19
N SER A 89 -18.57 -1.55 7.74
CA SER A 89 -19.92 -0.98 7.71
C SER A 89 -20.31 -0.48 9.10
N PHE A 90 -20.64 0.81 9.17
CA PHE A 90 -21.06 1.50 10.38
C PHE A 90 -22.56 1.86 10.37
N ALA A 91 -23.31 1.43 9.36
CA ALA A 91 -24.70 1.83 9.14
C ALA A 91 -25.62 1.58 10.35
N GLU A 92 -25.30 0.60 11.18
CA GLU A 92 -26.10 0.24 12.36
C GLU A 92 -25.40 0.56 13.69
N ARG A 93 -24.17 1.11 13.68
CA ARG A 93 -23.27 1.17 14.86
C ARG A 93 -22.42 2.45 14.89
N ASN A 94 -23.07 3.60 15.02
CA ASN A 94 -22.41 4.91 15.00
C ASN A 94 -21.35 5.12 16.10
N GLU A 95 -21.53 4.58 17.29
CA GLU A 95 -20.53 4.70 18.38
C GLU A 95 -19.22 3.98 18.03
N GLU A 96 -19.28 2.93 17.20
CA GLU A 96 -18.11 2.17 16.75
C GLU A 96 -17.32 2.90 15.64
N TYR A 97 -17.94 3.85 14.93
CA TYR A 97 -17.24 4.65 13.92
C TYR A 97 -16.23 5.60 14.56
N ASP A 98 -16.63 6.31 15.61
CA ASP A 98 -15.75 7.22 16.36
C ASP A 98 -14.62 6.47 17.08
N GLU A 99 -14.88 5.24 17.51
CA GLU A 99 -13.86 4.36 18.10
C GLU A 99 -12.89 3.85 17.03
N PHE A 100 -13.41 3.38 15.89
CA PHE A 100 -12.60 2.93 14.74
C PHE A 100 -11.63 4.02 14.25
N LEU A 101 -12.12 5.26 14.12
CA LEU A 101 -11.27 6.39 13.75
C LEU A 101 -10.14 6.64 14.76
N LYS A 102 -10.35 6.38 16.04
CA LYS A 102 -9.34 6.58 17.11
C LYS A 102 -8.35 5.42 17.23
N THR A 103 -8.72 4.21 16.84
CA THR A 103 -7.85 3.04 16.99
C THR A 103 -7.03 2.74 15.74
N GLU A 104 -7.64 2.81 14.56
CA GLU A 104 -6.97 2.39 13.31
C GLU A 104 -6.20 3.53 12.64
N LEU A 105 -6.69 4.78 12.70
CA LEU A 105 -5.91 5.91 12.13
C LEU A 105 -4.71 6.29 12.99
N THR A 106 -4.76 6.07 14.31
CA THR A 106 -3.62 6.37 15.20
C THR A 106 -2.50 5.36 15.04
N ARG A 107 -2.81 4.09 14.69
CA ARG A 107 -1.80 3.07 14.33
C ARG A 107 -1.02 3.39 13.06
N ILE A 108 -1.55 4.23 12.18
CA ILE A 108 -0.90 4.64 10.92
C ILE A 108 0.13 5.77 11.17
N ILE A 109 0.19 6.35 12.37
CA ILE A 109 0.99 7.56 12.67
C ILE A 109 2.14 7.30 13.69
N ASP A 110 2.10 6.19 14.44
CA ASP A 110 3.12 5.82 15.43
C ASP A 110 4.21 4.88 14.88
#